data_AF-A0A3A8NPE0-F1
#
_entry.id   AF-A0A3A8NPE0-F1
#
_cell.length_a   1.000
_cell.length_b   1.000
_cell.length_c   1.000
_cell.angle_alpha   90.00
_cell.angle_beta   90.00
_cell.angle_gamma   90.00
#
_symmetry.space_group_name_H-M   'P 1'
#
loop_
_entity.id
_entity.type
_entity.pdbx_description
1 polymer ?
#
loop_
_entity_poly.entity_id
_entity_poly.type
_entity_poly.pdbx_seq_one_letter_code
_entity_poly.pdbx_strand_id
1 'polypeptide(L)'
;MRSVLCCVWLFLWVLSVAAHAASYEVEPEDSHEQALFALKEDGAITAETLAALTVLRRSGVDPRHASRSALYGLPGLTYARVDGLLGDAALTVEERRRLGPFLAQTAPERVSGDARLLSAFAASDPVFPPLALQVRVAGP
;
A
#
# COMPACT_ATOMS: atom_id res chain seq x y z
N MET A 1 48.34 -12.56 25.04
CA MET A 1 46.91 -12.71 25.44
C MET A 1 46.23 -11.40 25.86
N ARG A 2 46.92 -10.41 26.47
CA ARG A 2 46.33 -9.10 26.85
C ARG A 2 45.87 -8.22 25.67
N SER A 3 46.51 -8.33 24.49
CA SER A 3 46.14 -7.51 23.31
C SER A 3 44.81 -7.92 22.66
N VAL A 4 44.45 -9.21 22.71
CA VAL A 4 43.20 -9.71 22.12
C VAL A 4 42.00 -9.25 22.94
N LEU A 5 42.15 -9.22 24.28
CA LEU A 5 41.11 -8.70 25.18
C LEU A 5 40.79 -7.23 24.90
N CYS A 6 41.81 -6.42 24.57
CA CYS A 6 41.65 -4.99 24.32
C CYS A 6 40.93 -4.71 22.98
N CYS A 7 41.23 -5.49 21.93
CA CYS A 7 40.53 -5.39 20.65
C CYS A 7 39.05 -5.81 20.75
N VAL A 8 38.74 -6.86 21.52
CA VAL A 8 37.34 -7.30 21.74
C VAL A 8 36.55 -6.24 22.52
N TRP A 9 37.20 -5.58 23.48
CA TRP A 9 36.55 -4.55 24.30
C TRP A 9 36.28 -3.25 23.52
N LEU A 10 37.21 -2.82 22.67
CA LEU A 10 37.01 -1.70 21.73
C LEU A 10 35.91 -2.02 20.71
N PHE A 11 35.86 -3.24 20.19
CA PHE A 11 34.84 -3.65 19.24
C PHE A 11 33.44 -3.67 19.87
N LEU A 12 33.32 -4.08 21.13
CA LEU A 12 32.05 -4.02 21.89
C LEU A 12 31.56 -2.58 22.07
N TRP A 13 32.46 -1.63 22.30
CA TRP A 13 32.13 -0.22 22.48
C TRP A 13 31.65 0.45 21.18
N VAL A 14 32.24 0.09 20.04
CA VAL A 14 31.80 0.61 18.73
C VAL A 14 30.44 0.05 18.33
N LEU A 15 30.11 -1.20 18.68
CA LEU A 15 28.80 -1.79 18.36
C LEU A 15 27.63 -1.13 19.11
N SER A 16 27.84 -0.64 20.33
CA SER A 16 26.76 -0.02 21.13
C SER A 16 26.24 1.31 20.56
N VAL A 17 27.00 1.99 19.69
CA VAL A 17 26.61 3.30 19.13
C VAL A 17 25.62 3.17 17.96
N ALA A 18 25.49 1.98 17.36
CA ALA A 18 24.57 1.73 16.26
C ALA A 18 23.16 1.31 16.71
N ALA A 19 22.91 1.18 18.02
CA ALA A 19 21.58 0.96 18.57
C ALA A 19 20.91 2.32 18.88
N HIS A 20 20.62 3.10 17.84
CA HIS A 20 19.67 4.21 18.00
C HIS A 20 18.31 3.59 18.31
N ALA A 21 17.82 3.79 19.54
CA ALA A 21 16.44 3.53 19.85
C ALA A 21 15.60 4.32 18.84
N ALA A 22 14.78 3.63 18.05
CA ALA A 22 13.85 4.29 17.15
C ALA A 22 12.96 5.19 18.01
N SER A 23 12.99 6.50 17.77
CA SER A 23 12.04 7.41 18.38
C SER A 23 10.65 6.93 18.00
N TYR A 24 9.84 6.57 18.99
CA TYR A 24 8.46 6.16 18.76
C TYR A 24 7.68 7.39 18.31
N GLU A 25 7.38 7.44 17.02
CA GLU A 25 6.55 8.49 16.44
C GLU A 25 5.10 8.31 16.91
N VAL A 26 4.43 9.44 17.12
CA VAL A 26 3.02 9.44 17.47
C VAL A 26 2.23 9.12 16.20
N GLU A 27 1.37 8.11 16.29
CA GLU A 27 0.48 7.78 15.18
C GLU A 27 -0.58 8.89 15.02
N PRO A 28 -0.71 9.50 13.84
CA PRO A 28 -1.65 10.60 13.63
C PRO A 28 -3.10 10.10 13.76
N GLU A 29 -3.84 10.64 14.73
CA GLU A 29 -5.29 10.42 14.81
C GLU A 29 -6.05 11.15 13.69
N ASP A 30 -5.58 12.36 13.35
CA ASP A 30 -6.11 13.18 12.27
C ASP A 30 -5.16 13.20 11.07
N SER A 31 -5.74 13.01 9.89
CA SER A 31 -5.05 12.83 8.62
C SER A 31 -5.18 14.07 7.70
N HIS A 32 -5.76 15.17 8.20
CA HIS A 32 -5.79 16.45 7.52
C HIS A 32 -4.38 17.03 7.31
N GLU A 33 -4.18 17.77 6.22
CA GLU A 33 -2.86 18.27 5.83
C GLU A 33 -2.23 19.19 6.88
N GLN A 34 -2.99 20.18 7.36
CA GLN A 34 -2.54 21.03 8.47
C GLN A 34 -2.18 20.23 9.73
N ALA A 35 -2.93 19.17 10.05
CA ALA A 35 -2.67 18.36 11.24
C ALA A 35 -1.35 17.58 11.12
N LEU A 36 -1.06 17.02 9.95
CA LEU A 36 0.22 16.35 9.68
C LEU A 36 1.41 17.31 9.73
N PHE A 37 1.25 18.54 9.20
CA PHE A 37 2.28 19.57 9.32
C PHE A 37 2.52 20.00 10.77
N ALA A 38 1.46 20.20 11.55
CA ALA A 38 1.56 20.53 12.98
C ALA A 38 2.30 19.42 13.76
N LEU A 39 1.96 18.14 13.51
CA LEU A 39 2.65 17.01 14.13
C LEU A 39 4.15 16.96 13.80
N LYS A 40 4.54 17.38 12.59
CA LYS A 40 5.96 17.52 12.24
C LYS A 40 6.61 18.68 13.00
N GLU A 41 5.94 19.83 13.06
CA GLU A 41 6.47 21.01 13.78
C GLU A 41 6.65 20.72 15.27
N ASP A 42 5.74 19.95 15.86
CA ASP A 42 5.81 19.46 17.24
C ASP A 42 6.86 18.34 17.43
N GLY A 43 7.49 17.87 16.36
CA GLY A 43 8.47 16.78 16.37
C GLY A 43 7.86 15.40 16.67
N ALA A 44 6.53 15.27 16.61
CA ALA A 44 5.79 14.04 16.88
C ALA A 44 5.91 13.02 15.74
N ILE A 45 6.12 13.50 14.51
CA ILE A 45 6.44 12.69 13.33
C ILE A 45 7.69 13.23 12.65
N THR A 46 8.44 12.34 11.99
CA THR A 46 9.63 12.73 11.22
C THR A 46 9.27 13.35 9.87
N ALA A 47 10.25 14.01 9.23
CA ALA A 47 10.07 14.55 7.89
C ALA A 47 9.84 13.43 6.86
N GLU A 48 10.46 12.28 7.09
CA GLU A 48 10.31 11.05 6.32
C GLU A 48 8.88 10.52 6.40
N THR A 49 8.31 10.42 7.60
CA THR A 49 6.91 10.01 7.80
C THR A 49 5.95 10.99 7.16
N LEU A 50 6.16 12.31 7.31
CA LEU A 50 5.34 13.30 6.62
C LEU A 50 5.39 13.13 5.10
N ALA A 51 6.57 12.89 4.53
CA ALA A 51 6.73 12.67 3.09
C ALA A 51 6.00 11.39 2.64
N ALA A 52 6.14 10.29 3.39
CA ALA A 52 5.46 9.02 3.11
C ALA A 52 3.94 9.18 3.14
N LEU A 53 3.39 9.82 4.18
CA LEU A 53 1.95 10.07 4.30
C LEU A 53 1.44 11.00 3.20
N THR A 54 2.22 12.01 2.82
CA THR A 54 1.87 12.92 1.71
C THR A 54 1.81 12.17 0.37
N VAL A 55 2.76 11.29 0.10
CA VAL A 55 2.76 10.42 -1.09
C VAL A 55 1.55 9.49 -1.06
N LEU A 56 1.28 8.86 0.09
CA LEU A 56 0.15 7.95 0.27
C LEU A 56 -1.19 8.63 0.01
N ARG A 57 -1.37 9.87 0.47
CA ARG A 57 -2.59 10.67 0.20
C ARG A 57 -2.77 11.00 -1.27
N ARG A 58 -1.67 11.24 -2.00
CA ARG A 58 -1.72 11.54 -3.43
C ARG A 58 -2.00 10.29 -4.26
N SER A 59 -1.39 9.16 -3.91
CA SER A 59 -1.59 7.90 -4.64
C SER A 59 -2.93 7.25 -4.32
N GLY A 60 -3.39 7.38 -3.08
CA GLY A 60 -4.51 6.63 -2.56
C GLY A 60 -4.21 5.13 -2.43
N VAL A 61 -5.00 4.45 -1.62
CA VAL A 61 -4.98 2.99 -1.46
C VAL A 61 -6.41 2.47 -1.61
N ASP A 62 -6.62 1.53 -2.54
CA ASP A 62 -7.87 0.78 -2.60
C ASP A 62 -7.76 -0.46 -1.69
N PRO A 63 -8.45 -0.50 -0.54
CA PRO A 63 -8.30 -1.59 0.42
C PRO A 63 -8.76 -2.95 -0.10
N ARG A 64 -9.52 -3.00 -1.20
CA ARG A 64 -9.99 -4.26 -1.81
C ARG A 64 -8.97 -4.89 -2.75
N HIS A 65 -8.12 -4.08 -3.38
CA HIS A 65 -7.17 -4.55 -4.40
C HIS A 65 -5.71 -4.25 -4.04
N ALA A 66 -5.47 -3.50 -2.97
CA ALA A 66 -4.13 -3.15 -2.51
C ALA A 66 -3.33 -4.38 -2.09
N SER A 67 -2.03 -4.33 -2.34
CA SER A 67 -1.10 -5.31 -1.78
C SER A 67 -1.00 -5.16 -0.26
N ARG A 68 -0.57 -6.23 0.41
CA ARG A 68 -0.31 -6.21 1.86
C ARG A 68 0.64 -5.06 2.26
N SER A 69 1.68 -4.79 1.46
CA SER A 69 2.62 -3.70 1.73
C SER A 69 1.97 -2.32 1.66
N ALA A 70 1.04 -2.11 0.73
CA ALA A 70 0.30 -0.85 0.63
C ALA A 70 -0.66 -0.66 1.80
N LEU A 71 -1.29 -1.74 2.27
CA LEU A 71 -2.16 -1.72 3.46
C LEU A 71 -1.39 -1.39 4.74
N TYR A 72 -0.14 -1.87 4.89
CA TYR A 72 0.71 -1.50 6.03
C TYR A 72 1.14 -0.03 6.04
N GLY A 73 1.04 0.66 4.91
CA GLY A 73 1.26 2.11 4.87
C GLY A 73 0.11 2.91 5.48
N LEU A 74 -1.08 2.32 5.66
CA LEU A 74 -2.24 3.02 6.19
C LEU A 74 -2.11 3.22 7.72
N PRO A 75 -2.29 4.45 8.23
CA PRO A 75 -2.13 4.73 9.65
C PRO A 75 -3.27 4.13 10.48
N GLY A 76 -2.91 3.63 11.66
CA GLY A 76 -3.83 3.13 12.67
C GLY A 76 -4.43 1.76 12.33
N LEU A 77 -3.88 1.02 11.37
CA LEU A 77 -4.24 -0.37 11.11
C LEU A 77 -3.25 -1.33 11.77
N THR A 78 -3.78 -2.30 12.52
CA THR A 78 -2.95 -3.37 13.08
C THR A 78 -2.66 -4.45 12.05
N TYR A 79 -1.61 -5.24 12.27
CA TYR A 79 -1.28 -6.39 11.42
C TYR A 79 -2.45 -7.36 11.25
N ALA A 80 -3.12 -7.71 12.35
CA ALA A 80 -4.30 -8.57 12.33
C ALA A 80 -5.46 -7.94 11.54
N ARG A 81 -5.61 -6.62 11.58
CA ARG A 81 -6.63 -5.93 10.81
C ARG A 81 -6.33 -5.98 9.31
N VAL A 82 -5.08 -5.76 8.91
CA VAL A 82 -4.63 -5.90 7.52
C VAL A 82 -4.85 -7.31 7.01
N ASP A 83 -4.54 -8.33 7.80
CA ASP A 83 -4.78 -9.72 7.44
C ASP A 83 -6.28 -10.01 7.27
N GLY A 84 -7.12 -9.43 8.12
CA GLY A 84 -8.57 -9.48 7.96
C GLY A 84 -9.04 -8.86 6.64
N LEU A 85 -8.51 -7.68 6.26
CA LEU A 85 -8.86 -7.02 5.00
C LEU A 85 -8.47 -7.86 3.78
N LEU A 86 -7.32 -8.55 3.83
CA LEU A 86 -6.90 -9.49 2.80
C LEU A 86 -7.80 -10.74 2.73
N GLY A 87 -8.46 -11.09 3.84
CA GLY A 87 -9.43 -12.17 3.97
C GLY A 87 -10.88 -11.77 3.69
N ASP A 88 -11.12 -10.66 2.99
CA ASP A 88 -12.45 -10.12 2.61
C ASP A 88 -13.21 -9.39 3.75
N ALA A 89 -12.54 -9.03 4.84
CA ALA A 89 -13.15 -8.13 5.82
C ALA A 89 -13.31 -6.72 5.22
N ALA A 90 -14.42 -6.06 5.56
CA ALA A 90 -14.63 -4.66 5.20
C ALA A 90 -14.10 -3.72 6.30
N LEU A 91 -13.63 -2.53 5.90
CA LEU A 91 -13.37 -1.43 6.81
C LEU A 91 -14.66 -1.04 7.57
N THR A 92 -14.53 -0.79 8.87
CA THR A 92 -15.62 -0.24 9.69
C THR A 92 -15.92 1.21 9.27
N VAL A 93 -17.04 1.74 9.76
CA VAL A 93 -17.42 3.14 9.48
C VAL A 93 -16.36 4.11 10.01
N GLU A 94 -15.84 3.87 11.21
CA GLU A 94 -14.83 4.76 11.80
C GLU A 94 -13.47 4.64 11.13
N GLU A 95 -13.05 3.43 10.77
CA GLU A 95 -11.82 3.25 9.99
C GLU A 95 -11.92 3.94 8.64
N ARG A 96 -13.06 3.84 7.96
CA ARG A 96 -13.29 4.52 6.68
C ARG A 96 -13.29 6.03 6.81
N ARG A 97 -13.86 6.57 7.89
CA ARG A 97 -13.83 8.01 8.18
C ARG A 97 -12.40 8.49 8.40
N ARG A 98 -11.65 7.81 9.29
CA ARG A 98 -10.27 8.16 9.62
C ARG A 98 -9.32 8.02 8.42
N LEU A 99 -9.44 6.92 7.67
CA LEU A 99 -8.58 6.64 6.53
C LEU A 99 -8.99 7.38 5.26
N GLY A 100 -10.16 8.03 5.24
CA GLY A 100 -10.73 8.70 4.06
C GLY A 100 -9.72 9.48 3.21
N PRO A 101 -8.81 10.29 3.81
CA PRO A 101 -7.79 11.04 3.07
C PRO A 101 -6.74 10.19 2.33
N PHE A 102 -6.58 8.91 2.67
CA PHE A 102 -5.64 7.97 2.06
C PHE A 102 -6.31 6.92 1.18
N LEU A 103 -7.65 6.82 1.21
CA LEU A 103 -8.36 5.85 0.38
C LEU A 103 -8.45 6.37 -1.05
N ALA A 104 -8.18 5.50 -2.01
CA ALA A 104 -8.33 5.83 -3.42
C ALA A 104 -9.81 6.11 -3.70
N GLN A 105 -10.10 7.31 -4.23
CA GLN A 105 -11.44 7.69 -4.70
C GLN A 105 -11.67 7.18 -6.12
N THR A 106 -11.31 5.93 -6.40
CA THR A 106 -11.44 5.39 -7.75
C THR A 106 -12.77 4.67 -7.84
N ALA A 107 -13.78 5.33 -8.44
CA ALA A 107 -14.81 4.57 -9.12
C ALA A 107 -14.06 3.72 -10.18
N PRO A 108 -14.26 2.39 -10.24
CA PRO A 108 -13.57 1.58 -11.22
C PRO A 108 -13.82 2.19 -12.59
N GLU A 109 -12.75 2.52 -13.31
CA GLU A 109 -12.82 3.06 -14.65
C GLU A 109 -13.53 2.01 -15.52
N ARG A 110 -14.81 2.23 -15.81
CA ARG A 110 -15.61 1.28 -16.57
C ARG A 110 -15.22 1.43 -18.03
N VAL A 111 -14.36 0.53 -18.46
CA VAL A 111 -14.03 0.34 -19.86
C VAL A 111 -15.16 -0.47 -20.51
N SER A 112 -15.73 0.06 -21.59
CA SER A 112 -16.74 -0.64 -22.39
C SER A 112 -16.16 -1.00 -23.75
N GLY A 113 -16.60 -2.10 -24.35
CA GLY A 113 -16.03 -2.53 -25.62
C GLY A 113 -16.81 -3.67 -26.27
N ASP A 114 -16.51 -3.89 -27.54
CA ASP A 114 -17.07 -4.98 -28.33
C ASP A 114 -16.07 -6.14 -28.40
N ALA A 115 -16.53 -7.33 -28.02
CA ALA A 115 -15.80 -8.58 -28.26
C ALA A 115 -16.49 -9.35 -29.38
N ARG A 116 -15.74 -9.70 -30.43
CA ARG A 116 -16.23 -10.51 -31.54
C ARG A 116 -15.36 -11.75 -31.72
N LEU A 117 -16.03 -12.88 -31.85
CA LEU A 117 -15.39 -14.16 -32.10
C LEU A 117 -15.54 -14.48 -33.59
N LEU A 118 -14.41 -14.59 -34.28
CA LEU A 118 -14.35 -14.80 -35.72
C LEU A 118 -13.93 -16.25 -35.99
N SER A 119 -14.68 -16.91 -36.86
CA SER A 119 -14.40 -18.24 -37.39
C SER A 119 -14.65 -18.20 -38.90
N ALA A 120 -13.82 -18.91 -39.66
CA ALA A 120 -13.99 -19.08 -41.11
C ALA A 120 -14.73 -20.38 -41.49
N PHE A 121 -15.27 -21.11 -40.50
CA PHE A 121 -15.81 -22.46 -40.68
C PHE A 121 -17.34 -22.50 -40.70
N ALA A 122 -17.87 -23.43 -41.47
CA ALA A 122 -19.30 -23.71 -41.56
C ALA A 122 -19.70 -24.81 -40.58
N ALA A 123 -20.98 -24.86 -40.18
CA ALA A 123 -21.51 -25.85 -39.25
C ALA A 123 -21.38 -27.31 -39.74
N SER A 124 -21.09 -27.51 -41.03
CA SER A 124 -20.89 -28.81 -41.67
C SER A 124 -19.45 -29.34 -41.58
N ASP A 125 -18.50 -28.56 -41.05
CA ASP A 125 -17.10 -28.98 -41.01
C ASP A 125 -16.85 -30.01 -39.88
N PRO A 126 -16.06 -31.08 -40.15
CA PRO A 126 -15.89 -32.19 -39.22
C PRO A 126 -14.87 -31.92 -38.10
N VAL A 127 -14.18 -30.78 -38.10
CA VAL A 127 -13.13 -30.44 -37.14
C VAL A 127 -13.41 -29.08 -36.53
N PHE A 128 -13.20 -28.97 -35.20
CA PHE A 128 -13.40 -27.71 -34.49
C PHE A 128 -12.45 -26.63 -35.01
N PRO A 129 -12.95 -25.43 -35.35
CA PRO A 129 -12.15 -24.45 -36.05
C PRO A 129 -11.19 -23.68 -35.15
N PRO A 130 -10.08 -23.16 -35.70
CA PRO A 130 -9.33 -22.10 -35.05
C PRO A 130 -10.23 -20.87 -34.89
N LEU A 131 -10.33 -20.39 -33.65
CA LEU A 131 -11.13 -19.22 -33.30
C LEU A 131 -10.20 -18.02 -33.10
N ALA A 132 -10.55 -16.89 -33.71
CA ALA A 132 -9.89 -15.62 -33.46
C ALA A 132 -10.79 -14.75 -32.58
N LEU A 133 -10.26 -14.27 -31.45
CA LEU A 133 -10.94 -13.30 -30.60
C LEU A 133 -10.45 -11.90 -30.97
N GLN A 134 -11.37 -11.06 -31.46
CA GLN A 134 -11.12 -9.64 -31.68
C GLN A 134 -11.79 -8.84 -30.56
N VAL A 135 -11.00 -8.07 -29.82
CA VAL A 135 -11.49 -7.16 -28.79
C VAL A 135 -11.27 -5.73 -29.24
N ARG A 136 -12.33 -4.93 -29.26
CA ARG A 136 -12.27 -3.47 -29.40
C ARG A 136 -12.64 -2.84 -28.09
N VAL A 137 -11.71 -2.05 -27.56
CA VAL A 137 -11.88 -1.36 -26.29
C VAL A 137 -12.18 0.11 -26.56
N ALA A 138 -13.28 0.63 -25.99
CA ALA A 138 -13.52 2.06 -25.89
C ALA A 138 -13.12 2.50 -24.47
N GLY A 139 -11.97 3.18 -24.39
CA GLY A 139 -11.59 3.91 -23.17
C GLY A 139 -12.37 5.23 -23.06
N PRO A 140 -12.31 5.90 -21.90
CA PRO A 140 -12.81 7.27 -21.76
C PRO A 140 -12.08 8.27 -22.65
#